data_AF-A0AA50TUE6-F1
#
_entry.id   AF-A0AA50TUE6-F1
#
_cell.length_a   1.000
_cell.length_b   1.000
_cell.length_c   1.000
_cell.angle_alpha   90.00
_cell.angle_beta   90.00
_cell.angle_gamma   90.00
#
_symmetry.space_group_name_H-M   'P 1'
#
loop_
_entity.id
_entity.type
_entity.pdbx_description
1 polymer ?
#
loop_
_entity_poly.entity_id
_entity_poly.type
_entity_poly.pdbx_seq_one_letter_code
_entity_poly.pdbx_strand_id
1 'polypeptide(L)' 'RLLQEVEKLKKQMSANSTKLPLNIECFIEERDVTGDIQRNQMEQICAET' A
#
# COMPACT_ATOMS: atom_id res chain seq x y z
N ARG A 1 -1.87 11.03 -4.16
CA ARG A 1 -2.70 10.28 -3.17
C ARG A 1 -2.15 8.87 -2.98
N LEU A 2 -2.19 8.00 -3.99
CA LEU A 2 -1.58 6.65 -3.92
C LEU A 2 -0.10 6.67 -3.52
N LEU A 3 0.76 7.42 -4.21
CA LEU A 3 2.20 7.46 -3.91
C LEU A 3 2.52 7.92 -2.47
N GLN A 4 1.77 8.88 -1.92
CA GLN A 4 1.96 9.34 -0.53
C GLN A 4 1.55 8.26 0.48
N GLU A 5 0.40 7.61 0.27
CA GLU A 5 -0.01 6.50 1.14
C GLU A 5 0.96 5.31 1.01
N VAL A 6 1.45 5.02 -0.19
CA VAL A 6 2.48 3.99 -0.43
C VAL A 6 3.81 4.36 0.26
N GLU A 7 4.25 5.62 0.25
CA GLU A 7 5.45 6.04 0.98
C GLU A 7 5.30 5.87 2.49
N LYS A 8 4.14 6.25 3.02
CA LYS A 8 3.80 6.10 4.44
C LYS A 8 3.72 4.61 4.82
N LEU A 9 3.10 3.79 3.97
CA LEU A 9 3.06 2.34 4.11
C LEU A 9 4.46 1.73 4.05
N LYS A 10 5.32 2.17 3.14
CA LYS A 10 6.70 1.72 3.03
C LYS A 10 7.49 2.02 4.31
N LYS A 11 7.29 3.20 4.91
CA LYS A 11 7.86 3.54 6.23
C LYS A 11 7.30 2.64 7.33
N GLN A 12 5.98 2.45 7.38
CA GLN A 12 5.36 1.56 8.38
C GLN A 12 5.78 0.11 8.22
N MET A 13 5.98 -0.35 6.99
CA MET A 13 6.41 -1.70 6.62
C MET A 13 7.89 -1.93 6.94
N SER A 14 8.70 -0.86 6.88
CA SER A 14 10.08 -0.90 7.38
C SER A 14 10.13 -1.10 8.90
N ALA A 15 9.15 -0.57 9.64
CA ALA A 15 9.05 -0.70 11.09
C ALA A 15 8.27 -1.95 11.54
N ASN A 16 7.36 -2.46 10.72
CA ASN A 16 6.46 -3.57 11.03
C ASN A 16 6.38 -4.55 9.86
N SER A 17 6.74 -5.81 10.08
CA SER A 17 6.68 -6.87 9.05
C SER A 17 5.29 -7.52 8.92
N THR A 18 4.24 -6.90 9.46
CA THR A 18 2.87 -7.42 9.43
C THR A 18 2.08 -6.87 8.25
N LYS A 19 0.94 -7.50 7.96
CA LYS A 19 -0.05 -7.01 6.99
C LYS A 19 -0.53 -5.62 7.42
N LEU A 20 -0.33 -4.62 6.55
CA LEU A 20 -0.76 -3.24 6.80
C LEU A 20 -1.95 -2.90 5.88
N PRO A 21 -3.00 -2.26 6.42
CA PRO A 21 -4.12 -1.82 5.60
C PRO A 21 -3.73 -0.63 4.73
N LEU A 22 -4.12 -0.66 3.45
CA LEU A 22 -4.04 0.43 2.50
C LEU A 22 -5.46 0.96 2.27
N ASN A 23 -5.73 2.17 2.78
CA ASN A 23 -7.01 2.85 2.57
C ASN A 23 -6.74 4.14 1.79
N ILE A 24 -7.31 4.25 0.59
CA ILE A 24 -7.23 5.45 -0.23
C ILE A 24 -8.65 5.87 -0.59
N GLU A 25 -9.09 6.96 0.03
CA GLU A 25 -10.40 7.53 -0.25
C GLU A 25 -10.41 8.23 -1.61
N CYS A 26 -11.54 8.11 -2.33
CA CYS A 26 -11.78 8.84 -3.57
C CYS A 26 -10.67 8.64 -4.65
N PHE A 27 -10.21 7.40 -4.86
CA PHE A 27 -9.05 7.12 -5.73
C PHE A 27 -9.42 6.88 -7.20
N ILE A 28 -10.48 6.11 -7.46
CA ILE A 28 -10.99 5.82 -8.81
C ILE A 28 -12.47 6.15 -8.81
N GLU A 29 -12.90 7.09 -9.67
CA GLU A 29 -14.32 7.46 -9.84
C GLU A 29 -15.05 7.74 -8.50
N GLU A 30 -14.41 8.49 -7.60
CA GLU A 30 -14.93 8.82 -6.26
C GLU A 30 -15.17 7.61 -5.34
N ARG A 31 -14.66 6.42 -5.70
CA ARG A 31 -14.69 5.25 -4.84
C ARG A 31 -13.45 5.14 -3.97
N ASP A 32 -13.70 4.70 -2.74
CA ASP A 32 -12.67 4.34 -1.80
C ASP A 32 -12.08 2.98 -2.17
N VAL A 33 -10.75 2.93 -2.24
CA VAL A 33 -10.01 1.69 -2.43
C VAL A 33 -9.44 1.30 -1.09
N THR A 34 -9.92 0.17 -0.58
CA THR A 34 -9.39 -0.47 0.62
C THR A 34 -8.73 -1.77 0.24
N GLY A 35 -7.59 -2.04 0.85
CA GLY A 35 -6.82 -3.25 0.61
C GLY A 35 -5.89 -3.50 1.77
N ASP A 36 -5.17 -4.59 1.67
CA ASP A 36 -4.11 -4.91 2.61
C ASP A 36 -2.88 -5.32 1.85
N ILE A 37 -1.73 -4.83 2.31
CA ILE A 37 -0.48 -5.08 1.66
C ILE A 37 0.54 -5.56 2.68
N GLN A 38 1.30 -6.57 2.28
CA GLN A 38 2.39 -7.15 3.06
C GLN A 38 3.70 -6.98 2.29
N ARG A 39 4.83 -7.06 3.00
CA ARG A 39 6.15 -6.82 2.39
C ARG A 39 6.39 -7.71 1.18
N ASN A 40 6.08 -9.00 1.30
CA ASN A 40 6.18 -9.95 0.18
C ASN A 40 5.37 -9.52 -1.04
N GLN A 41 4.14 -9.00 -0.87
CA GLN A 41 3.35 -8.54 -2.01
C GLN A 41 3.93 -7.28 -2.63
N MET A 42 4.42 -6.34 -1.83
CA MET A 42 5.09 -5.15 -2.34
C MET A 42 6.36 -5.52 -3.13
N GLU A 43 7.15 -6.44 -2.60
CA GLU A 43 8.36 -6.95 -3.28
C GLU A 43 8.02 -7.69 -4.56
N GLN A 44 6.96 -8.52 -4.59
CA GLN A 44 6.51 -9.18 -5.82
C GLN A 44 6.07 -8.18 -6.88
N ILE A 45 5.24 -7.19 -6.54
CA ILE A 45 4.81 -6.15 -7.49
C ILE A 45 6.01 -5.36 -8.01
N CYS A 46 6.98 -5.06 -7.14
CA CYS A 46 8.19 -4.35 -7.53
C CYS A 46 9.16 -5.23 -8.36
N ALA A 47 9.09 -6.55 -8.22
CA ALA A 47 9.85 -7.52 -9.00
C ALA A 47 9.18 -7.86 -10.35
N GLU A 48 7.90 -7.54 -10.52
CA GLU A 48 7.13 -7.74 -11.76
C GLU A 48 7.32 -6.60 -12.79
N THR A 49 8.31 -5.73 -12.60
CA THR A 49 8.72 -4.67 -13.56
C THR A 49 10.12 -4.91 -14.08
#